data_AF-D5G3Z8-F1
#
_entry.id   AF-D5G3Z8-F1
#
_cell.length_a   1.000
_cell.length_b   1.000
_cell.length_c   1.000
_cell.angle_alpha   90.00
_cell.angle_beta   90.00
_cell.angle_gamma   90.00
#
_symmetry.space_group_name_H-M   'P 1'
#
loop_
_entity.id
_entity.type
_entity.pdbx_description
1 polymer ?
#
loop_
_entity_poly.entity_id
_entity_poly.type
_entity_poly.pdbx_seq_one_letter_code
_entity_poly.pdbx_strand_id
1 'polypeptide(L)'
;MSFNLASSSAPPSSQTHALSSPQATNHSMAATLPQINFGFEELKDRMARFTVRFDDFIEKGRRRILEEKNEFAKTIVEDKDTQRILKKEIEHYKQKEKDVSENVAKEQLEATEAEHTIAEMDRKKQSRLEHKAHLVAQIEATQEAIRKKREIRAEERKALSFQSSRNAPELAFWEDHLGMRIEGAGVTDHLRIVYTHIVDSDWSKEFSFIINMVTRDYEVIQCRPKLDSALVGKWVDRLNETRDLTCFLKEMRQLFKEYSSSRGE
;
A
#
# COMPACT_ATOMS: atom_id res chain seq x y z
N MET A 1 -18.74 -61.31 52.45
CA MET A 1 -18.29 -61.91 53.73
C MET A 1 -18.27 -60.79 54.76
N SER A 2 -19.21 -60.82 55.71
CA SER A 2 -19.00 -61.13 57.14
C SER A 2 -17.65 -60.71 57.76
N PHE A 3 -17.52 -60.21 59.01
CA PHE A 3 -18.38 -60.13 60.22
C PHE A 3 -18.11 -58.75 60.90
N ASN A 4 -19.01 -58.05 61.61
CA ASN A 4 -19.78 -58.35 62.83
C ASN A 4 -18.93 -58.46 64.12
N LEU A 5 -19.23 -57.60 65.13
CA LEU A 5 -19.18 -57.73 66.62
C LEU A 5 -19.41 -56.30 67.20
N ALA A 6 -20.42 -56.00 68.03
CA ALA A 6 -20.61 -56.31 69.47
C ALA A 6 -19.64 -55.52 70.40
N SER A 7 -19.98 -55.04 71.61
CA SER A 7 -21.12 -55.28 72.52
C SER A 7 -21.20 -54.22 73.65
N SER A 8 -22.14 -54.38 74.60
CA SER A 8 -22.07 -53.93 76.02
C SER A 8 -22.44 -52.45 76.34
N SER A 9 -23.04 -52.07 77.48
CA SER A 9 -23.98 -52.72 78.43
C SER A 9 -24.57 -51.66 79.40
N ALA A 10 -25.73 -51.96 80.03
CA ALA A 10 -26.30 -51.24 81.19
C ALA A 10 -25.82 -51.91 82.51
N PRO A 11 -26.37 -51.72 83.75
CA PRO A 11 -27.41 -50.80 84.29
C PRO A 11 -26.77 -49.95 85.45
N PRO A 12 -27.27 -49.75 86.71
CA PRO A 12 -28.61 -49.92 87.33
C PRO A 12 -29.11 -48.82 88.31
N SER A 13 -30.42 -48.89 88.62
CA SER A 13 -31.10 -48.70 89.94
C SER A 13 -30.80 -47.54 90.90
N SER A 14 -31.89 -46.91 91.40
CA SER A 14 -32.44 -47.25 92.75
C SER A 14 -33.84 -46.65 93.00
N GLN A 15 -34.68 -47.42 93.70
CA GLN A 15 -35.99 -47.02 94.24
C GLN A 15 -35.84 -46.57 95.70
N THR A 16 -36.78 -45.77 96.22
CA THR A 16 -37.17 -45.82 97.66
C THR A 16 -38.67 -45.61 97.85
N HIS A 17 -39.23 -46.24 98.88
CA HIS A 17 -40.66 -46.29 99.23
C HIS A 17 -40.98 -45.43 100.46
N ALA A 18 -42.22 -44.91 100.55
CA ALA A 18 -43.09 -44.87 101.75
C ALA A 18 -44.50 -44.37 101.30
N LEU A 19 -45.64 -45.02 101.57
CA LEU A 19 -46.35 -45.21 102.86
C LEU A 19 -46.79 -43.87 103.49
N SER A 20 -48.02 -43.67 103.98
CA SER A 20 -49.01 -44.65 104.48
C SER A 20 -50.48 -44.16 104.48
N SER A 21 -51.38 -45.08 104.85
CA SER A 21 -52.83 -45.01 105.21
C SER A 21 -53.11 -44.09 106.45
N PRO A 22 -54.32 -43.99 107.09
CA PRO A 22 -55.53 -44.84 106.99
C PRO A 22 -56.92 -44.14 107.08
N GLN A 23 -57.99 -44.94 107.02
CA GLN A 23 -59.37 -44.54 107.34
C GLN A 23 -59.69 -44.83 108.83
N ALA A 24 -60.54 -43.98 109.42
CA ALA A 24 -60.71 -43.82 110.86
C ALA A 24 -61.48 -44.93 111.61
N THR A 25 -61.07 -45.18 112.85
CA THR A 25 -61.97 -45.42 113.99
C THR A 25 -61.41 -44.77 115.28
N ASN A 26 -62.32 -44.45 116.20
CA ASN A 26 -62.16 -44.04 117.61
C ASN A 26 -62.31 -42.53 117.94
N HIS A 27 -63.51 -42.19 118.43
CA HIS A 27 -63.73 -41.04 119.29
C HIS A 27 -63.20 -41.31 120.70
N SER A 28 -62.59 -40.32 121.38
CA SER A 28 -63.10 -39.77 122.65
C SER A 28 -62.22 -38.64 123.23
N MET A 29 -62.82 -37.45 123.34
CA MET A 29 -62.72 -36.43 124.42
C MET A 29 -61.40 -36.08 125.15
N ALA A 30 -61.17 -34.75 125.25
CA ALA A 30 -60.42 -34.00 126.29
C ALA A 30 -58.87 -34.12 126.32
N ALA A 31 -58.08 -33.07 126.59
CA ALA A 31 -58.37 -31.63 126.75
C ALA A 31 -57.12 -30.74 126.54
N THR A 32 -57.34 -29.51 126.08
CA THR A 32 -56.60 -28.25 126.37
C THR A 32 -55.05 -28.23 126.35
N LEU A 33 -54.45 -27.84 125.22
CA LEU A 33 -53.15 -27.13 125.13
C LEU A 33 -53.15 -26.14 123.93
N PRO A 34 -52.31 -25.09 123.91
CA PRO A 34 -52.59 -23.86 123.15
C PRO A 34 -52.34 -23.94 121.63
N GLN A 35 -53.20 -23.25 120.87
CA GLN A 35 -53.04 -23.08 119.42
C GLN A 35 -51.90 -22.11 119.10
N ILE A 36 -50.72 -22.66 118.79
CA ILE A 36 -49.68 -21.91 118.07
C ILE A 36 -50.08 -21.86 116.60
N ASN A 37 -50.56 -20.70 116.16
CA ASN A 37 -50.87 -20.44 114.76
C ASN A 37 -49.56 -20.31 113.95
N PHE A 38 -49.03 -21.45 113.51
CA PHE A 38 -48.12 -21.46 112.38
C PHE A 38 -48.91 -20.99 111.15
N GLY A 39 -48.57 -19.82 110.61
CA GLY A 39 -49.28 -19.14 109.51
C GLY A 39 -49.20 -19.88 108.16
N PHE A 40 -49.66 -21.13 108.14
CA PHE A 40 -49.58 -22.05 107.02
C PHE A 40 -50.54 -21.64 105.90
N GLU A 41 -51.71 -21.09 106.24
CA GLU A 41 -52.66 -20.56 105.28
C GLU A 41 -52.15 -19.26 104.63
N GLU A 42 -51.47 -18.39 105.39
CA GLU A 42 -50.82 -17.18 104.85
C GLU A 42 -49.61 -17.54 103.98
N LEU A 43 -48.79 -18.52 104.39
CA LEU A 43 -47.70 -19.05 103.59
C LEU A 43 -48.22 -19.71 102.30
N LYS A 44 -49.34 -20.40 102.35
CA LYS A 44 -50.00 -21.08 101.22
C LYS A 44 -50.64 -20.09 100.24
N ASP A 45 -51.31 -19.03 100.71
CA ASP A 45 -51.81 -17.94 99.87
C ASP A 45 -50.64 -17.13 99.26
N ARG A 46 -49.58 -16.87 100.04
CA ARG A 46 -48.34 -16.27 99.53
C ARG A 46 -47.65 -17.16 98.49
N MET A 47 -47.64 -18.48 98.68
CA MET A 47 -47.14 -19.44 97.69
C MET A 47 -48.04 -19.48 96.45
N ALA A 48 -49.36 -19.51 96.57
CA ALA A 48 -50.27 -19.47 95.42
C ALA A 48 -50.10 -18.18 94.60
N ARG A 49 -50.01 -17.01 95.26
CA ARG A 49 -49.74 -15.71 94.61
C ARG A 49 -48.34 -15.66 94.00
N PHE A 50 -47.34 -16.29 94.64
CA PHE A 50 -46.00 -16.43 94.08
C PHE A 50 -46.02 -17.31 92.84
N THR A 51 -46.65 -18.49 92.87
CA THR A 51 -46.83 -19.39 91.73
C THR A 51 -47.52 -18.67 90.57
N VAL A 52 -48.65 -17.98 90.78
CA VAL A 52 -49.32 -17.23 89.71
C VAL A 52 -48.42 -16.13 89.10
N ARG A 53 -47.66 -15.39 89.92
CA ARG A 53 -46.72 -14.38 89.40
C ARG A 53 -45.48 -15.00 88.74
N PHE A 54 -45.05 -16.16 89.20
CA PHE A 54 -43.94 -16.91 88.65
C PHE A 54 -44.33 -17.52 87.30
N ASP A 55 -45.52 -18.11 87.21
CA ASP A 55 -46.08 -18.64 85.96
C ASP A 55 -46.32 -17.52 84.94
N ASP A 56 -46.83 -16.35 85.33
CA ASP A 56 -46.97 -15.17 84.45
C ASP A 56 -45.60 -14.59 84.03
N PHE A 57 -44.58 -14.67 84.90
CA PHE A 57 -43.20 -14.33 84.54
C PHE A 57 -42.58 -15.34 83.56
N ILE A 58 -42.83 -16.65 83.75
CA ILE A 58 -42.40 -17.73 82.86
C ILE A 58 -43.13 -17.63 81.51
N GLU A 59 -44.42 -17.31 81.49
CA GLU A 59 -45.23 -16.98 80.30
C GLU A 59 -44.60 -15.84 79.51
N LYS A 60 -44.34 -14.69 80.18
CA LYS A 60 -43.72 -13.51 79.55
C LYS A 60 -42.30 -13.79 79.08
N GLY A 61 -41.50 -14.50 79.86
CA GLY A 61 -40.16 -14.93 79.48
C GLY A 61 -40.18 -15.86 78.26
N ARG A 62 -41.07 -16.85 78.25
CA ARG A 62 -41.27 -17.79 77.14
C ARG A 62 -41.75 -17.08 75.87
N ARG A 63 -42.66 -16.12 76.00
CA ARG A 63 -43.18 -15.29 74.90
C ARG A 63 -42.06 -14.43 74.29
N ARG A 64 -41.31 -13.71 75.13
CA ARG A 64 -40.14 -12.92 74.72
C ARG A 64 -39.07 -13.78 74.04
N ILE A 65 -38.72 -14.93 74.60
CA ILE A 65 -37.74 -15.86 73.99
C ILE A 65 -38.24 -16.39 72.64
N LEU A 66 -39.55 -16.57 72.47
CA LEU A 66 -40.15 -16.99 71.19
C LEU A 66 -40.13 -15.86 70.16
N GLU A 67 -40.43 -14.62 70.57
CA GLU A 67 -40.34 -13.41 69.74
C GLU A 67 -38.90 -13.15 69.29
N GLU A 68 -37.93 -13.09 70.22
CA GLU A 68 -36.50 -12.91 69.92
C GLU A 68 -35.97 -14.03 69.01
N LYS A 69 -36.41 -15.29 69.20
CA LYS A 69 -36.07 -16.39 68.27
C LYS A 69 -36.68 -16.23 66.88
N ASN A 70 -37.89 -15.71 66.78
CA ASN A 70 -38.56 -15.48 65.49
C ASN A 70 -37.91 -14.31 64.72
N GLU A 71 -37.58 -13.22 65.40
CA GLU A 71 -36.84 -12.10 64.81
C GLU A 71 -35.42 -12.50 64.39
N PHE A 72 -34.71 -13.27 65.21
CA PHE A 72 -33.40 -13.81 64.85
C PHE A 72 -33.46 -14.78 63.66
N ALA A 73 -34.49 -15.64 63.61
CA ALA A 73 -34.70 -16.53 62.47
C ALA A 73 -35.00 -15.75 61.18
N LYS A 74 -35.79 -14.67 61.27
CA LYS A 74 -36.07 -13.76 60.15
C LYS A 74 -34.80 -13.05 59.67
N THR A 75 -34.03 -12.45 60.59
CA THR A 75 -32.77 -11.75 60.26
C THR A 75 -31.77 -12.71 59.59
N ILE A 76 -31.64 -13.95 60.08
CA ILE A 76 -30.81 -14.98 59.42
C ILE A 76 -31.23 -15.29 57.98
N VAL A 77 -32.53 -15.21 57.66
CA VAL A 77 -33.03 -15.43 56.29
C VAL A 77 -32.69 -14.21 55.42
N GLU A 78 -32.93 -13.00 55.93
CA GLU A 78 -32.61 -11.74 55.25
C GLU A 78 -31.10 -11.59 54.97
N ASP A 79 -30.25 -11.92 55.94
CA ASP A 79 -28.79 -11.96 55.79
C ASP A 79 -28.32 -13.02 54.78
N LYS A 80 -28.97 -14.19 54.75
CA LYS A 80 -28.65 -15.24 53.77
C LYS A 80 -29.05 -14.84 52.35
N ASP A 81 -30.18 -14.17 52.17
CA ASP A 81 -30.65 -13.74 50.86
C ASP A 81 -29.89 -12.51 50.35
N THR A 82 -29.54 -11.54 51.20
CA THR A 82 -28.59 -10.47 50.84
C THR A 82 -27.21 -11.03 50.51
N GLN A 83 -26.67 -11.99 51.28
CA GLN A 83 -25.41 -12.67 50.93
C GLN A 83 -25.49 -13.39 49.57
N ARG A 84 -26.64 -14.01 49.24
CA ARG A 84 -26.87 -14.64 47.93
C ARG A 84 -26.93 -13.61 46.79
N ILE A 85 -27.56 -12.46 47.00
CA ILE A 85 -27.63 -11.37 46.02
C ILE A 85 -26.24 -10.80 45.78
N LEU A 86 -25.51 -10.42 46.83
CA LEU A 86 -24.14 -9.89 46.72
C LEU A 86 -23.18 -10.87 46.03
N LYS A 87 -23.30 -12.18 46.30
CA LYS A 87 -22.50 -13.21 45.59
C LYS A 87 -22.79 -13.24 44.09
N LYS A 88 -24.06 -13.14 43.68
CA LYS A 88 -24.44 -13.05 42.25
C LYS A 88 -23.93 -11.77 41.61
N GLU A 89 -24.00 -10.66 42.33
CA GLU A 89 -23.57 -9.36 41.85
C GLU A 89 -22.04 -9.29 41.67
N ILE A 90 -21.27 -9.84 42.61
CA ILE A 90 -19.81 -10.03 42.48
C ILE A 90 -19.48 -10.87 41.24
N GLU A 91 -20.19 -11.97 41.01
CA GLU A 91 -19.92 -12.83 39.85
C GLU A 91 -20.25 -12.14 38.52
N HIS A 92 -21.35 -11.38 38.47
CA HIS A 92 -21.71 -10.53 37.35
C HIS A 92 -20.67 -9.43 37.08
N TYR A 93 -20.11 -8.79 38.12
CA TYR A 93 -19.06 -7.79 37.93
C TYR A 93 -17.73 -8.40 37.51
N LYS A 94 -17.36 -9.59 38.00
CA LYS A 94 -16.19 -10.34 37.51
C LYS A 94 -16.32 -10.71 36.04
N GLN A 95 -17.51 -11.15 35.61
CA GLN A 95 -17.74 -11.45 34.19
C GLN A 95 -17.61 -10.17 33.36
N LYS A 96 -18.19 -9.04 33.81
CA LYS A 96 -18.02 -7.74 33.13
C LYS A 96 -16.57 -7.25 33.10
N GLU A 97 -15.81 -7.41 34.18
CA GLU A 97 -14.39 -7.07 34.25
C GLU A 97 -13.59 -7.88 33.23
N LYS A 98 -13.88 -9.18 33.12
CA LYS A 98 -13.31 -10.06 32.09
C LYS A 98 -13.69 -9.61 30.68
N ASP A 99 -14.98 -9.39 30.40
CA ASP A 99 -15.47 -8.96 29.08
C ASP A 99 -14.83 -7.63 28.65
N VAL A 100 -14.69 -6.67 29.57
CA VAL A 100 -14.01 -5.39 29.33
C VAL A 100 -12.51 -5.60 29.10
N SER A 101 -11.85 -6.45 29.88
CA SER A 101 -10.43 -6.76 29.69
C SER A 101 -10.15 -7.42 28.33
N GLU A 102 -11.01 -8.33 27.87
CA GLU A 102 -10.90 -8.96 26.55
C GLU A 102 -11.15 -7.95 25.42
N ASN A 103 -12.12 -7.05 25.58
CA ASN A 103 -12.38 -5.97 24.62
C ASN A 103 -11.21 -4.98 24.54
N VAL A 104 -10.64 -4.53 25.66
CA VAL A 104 -9.47 -3.62 25.68
C VAL A 104 -8.26 -4.28 25.02
N ALA A 105 -8.02 -5.57 25.26
CA ALA A 105 -6.95 -6.30 24.60
C ALA A 105 -7.15 -6.40 23.07
N LYS A 106 -8.40 -6.57 22.62
CA LYS A 106 -8.77 -6.58 21.20
C LYS A 106 -8.62 -5.20 20.54
N GLU A 107 -9.14 -4.15 21.16
CA GLU A 107 -9.00 -2.76 20.68
C GLU A 107 -7.53 -2.35 20.60
N GLN A 108 -6.69 -2.74 21.57
CA GLN A 108 -5.26 -2.46 21.54
C GLN A 108 -4.54 -3.20 20.39
N LEU A 109 -4.93 -4.44 20.07
CA LEU A 109 -4.43 -5.17 18.90
C LEU A 109 -4.83 -4.45 17.60
N GLU A 110 -6.12 -4.14 17.43
CA GLU A 110 -6.67 -3.45 16.27
C GLU A 110 -6.01 -2.07 16.06
N ALA A 111 -5.73 -1.34 17.15
CA ALA A 111 -4.97 -0.08 17.10
C ALA A 111 -3.54 -0.28 16.57
N THR A 112 -2.81 -1.28 17.07
CA THR A 112 -1.43 -1.55 16.58
C THR A 112 -1.40 -2.04 15.13
N GLU A 113 -2.40 -2.81 14.69
CA GLU A 113 -2.55 -3.20 13.29
C GLU A 113 -2.85 -1.99 12.40
N ALA A 114 -3.75 -1.09 12.85
CA ALA A 114 -4.06 0.15 12.16
C ALA A 114 -2.81 1.05 12.04
N GLU A 115 -2.07 1.27 13.12
CA GLU A 115 -0.80 2.04 13.12
C GLU A 115 0.22 1.44 12.15
N HIS A 116 0.37 0.11 12.12
CA HIS A 116 1.25 -0.57 11.16
C HIS A 116 0.80 -0.32 9.71
N THR A 117 -0.50 -0.42 9.39
CA THR A 117 -0.99 -0.15 8.02
C THR A 117 -0.82 1.30 7.61
N ILE A 118 -0.97 2.26 8.53
CA ILE A 118 -0.71 3.69 8.29
C ILE A 118 0.78 3.90 7.96
N ALA A 119 1.68 3.36 8.78
CA ALA A 119 3.13 3.45 8.54
C ALA A 119 3.55 2.81 7.21
N GLU A 120 2.96 1.68 6.83
CA GLU A 120 3.20 1.04 5.53
C GLU A 120 2.70 1.91 4.36
N MET A 121 1.51 2.51 4.49
CA MET A 121 0.94 3.41 3.49
C MET A 121 1.73 4.71 3.33
N ASP A 122 2.20 5.32 4.42
CA ASP A 122 3.06 6.50 4.34
C ASP A 122 4.42 6.17 3.73
N ARG A 123 5.02 5.00 4.02
CA ARG A 123 6.23 4.53 3.33
C ARG A 123 6.00 4.34 1.82
N LYS A 124 4.88 3.76 1.42
CA LYS A 124 4.48 3.62 0.00
C LYS A 124 4.27 4.99 -0.68
N LYS A 125 3.65 5.94 0.02
CA LYS A 125 3.41 7.32 -0.44
C LYS A 125 4.74 8.06 -0.63
N GLN A 126 5.65 7.99 0.34
CA GLN A 126 6.96 8.63 0.26
C GLN A 126 7.79 8.08 -0.92
N SER A 127 7.85 6.76 -1.08
CA SER A 127 8.53 6.13 -2.23
C SER A 127 7.93 6.57 -3.59
N ARG A 128 6.59 6.73 -3.67
CA ARG A 128 5.93 7.25 -4.88
C ARG A 128 6.23 8.74 -5.12
N LEU A 129 6.38 9.55 -4.07
CA LEU A 129 6.75 10.96 -4.19
C LEU A 129 8.19 11.13 -4.69
N GLU A 130 9.13 10.33 -4.16
CA GLU A 130 10.52 10.28 -4.61
C GLU A 130 10.62 9.83 -6.07
N HIS A 131 9.89 8.76 -6.44
CA HIS A 131 9.84 8.30 -7.83
C HIS A 131 9.23 9.35 -8.78
N LYS A 132 8.17 10.05 -8.35
CA LYS A 132 7.59 11.16 -9.11
C LYS A 132 8.60 12.30 -9.30
N ALA A 133 9.29 12.71 -8.24
CA ALA A 133 10.31 13.76 -8.31
C ALA A 133 11.46 13.38 -9.26
N HIS A 134 11.91 12.13 -9.20
CA HIS A 134 12.91 11.60 -10.12
C HIS A 134 12.46 11.64 -11.59
N LEU A 135 11.22 11.21 -11.89
CA LEU A 135 10.67 11.26 -13.24
C LEU A 135 10.51 12.70 -13.76
N VAL A 136 10.10 13.64 -12.92
CA VAL A 136 10.01 15.07 -13.31
C VAL A 136 11.39 15.60 -13.70
N ALA A 137 12.42 15.35 -12.88
CA ALA A 137 13.79 15.76 -13.20
C ALA A 137 14.33 15.12 -14.49
N GLN A 138 14.01 13.84 -14.76
CA GLN A 138 14.35 13.18 -16.03
C GLN A 138 13.64 13.83 -17.23
N ILE A 139 12.36 14.19 -17.08
CA ILE A 139 11.57 14.85 -18.12
C ILE A 139 12.18 16.21 -18.45
N GLU A 140 12.49 17.03 -17.45
CA GLU A 140 13.11 18.35 -17.62
C GLU A 140 14.46 18.25 -18.34
N ALA A 141 15.37 17.39 -17.86
CA ALA A 141 16.67 17.15 -18.48
C ALA A 141 16.55 16.67 -19.95
N THR A 142 15.57 15.82 -20.24
CA THR A 142 15.29 15.32 -21.59
C THR A 142 14.74 16.42 -22.50
N GLN A 143 13.82 17.26 -21.98
CA GLN A 143 13.27 18.41 -22.71
C GLN A 143 14.37 19.43 -23.05
N GLU A 144 15.29 19.71 -22.13
CA GLU A 144 16.45 20.58 -22.39
C GLU A 144 17.36 20.01 -23.49
N ALA A 145 17.67 18.72 -23.43
CA ALA A 145 18.48 18.04 -24.44
C ALA A 145 17.81 18.07 -25.83
N ILE A 146 16.48 17.91 -25.88
CA ILE A 146 15.69 18.06 -27.11
C ILE A 146 15.71 19.51 -27.62
N ARG A 147 15.58 20.51 -26.73
CA ARG A 147 15.64 21.94 -27.09
C ARG A 147 16.97 22.26 -27.77
N LYS A 148 18.09 21.93 -27.13
CA LYS A 148 19.45 22.15 -27.66
C LYS A 148 19.66 21.46 -29.02
N LYS A 149 19.24 20.19 -29.17
CA LYS A 149 19.34 19.47 -30.45
C LYS A 149 18.46 20.06 -31.56
N ARG A 150 17.29 20.62 -31.23
CA ARG A 150 16.41 21.30 -32.19
C ARG A 150 16.99 22.63 -32.65
N GLU A 151 17.60 23.38 -31.74
CA GLU A 151 18.26 24.66 -32.02
C GLU A 151 19.43 24.49 -33.00
N ILE A 152 20.37 23.58 -32.69
CA ILE A 152 21.50 23.24 -33.58
C ILE A 152 21.01 22.84 -34.99
N ARG A 153 20.03 21.93 -35.08
CA ARG A 153 19.45 21.54 -36.39
C ARG A 153 18.72 22.66 -37.12
N ALA A 154 18.18 23.64 -36.40
CA ALA A 154 17.55 24.81 -37.00
C ALA A 154 18.60 25.78 -37.55
N GLU A 155 19.74 25.94 -36.88
CA GLU A 155 20.89 26.71 -37.36
C GLU A 155 21.55 26.04 -38.57
N GLU A 156 21.83 24.74 -38.51
CA GLU A 156 22.33 23.95 -39.64
C GLU A 156 21.41 24.08 -40.87
N ARG A 157 20.09 23.95 -40.67
CA ARG A 157 19.11 24.12 -41.75
C ARG A 157 19.11 25.54 -42.31
N LYS A 158 19.19 26.57 -41.46
CA LYS A 158 19.26 27.97 -41.90
C LYS A 158 20.52 28.18 -42.75
N ALA A 159 21.69 27.76 -42.27
CA ALA A 159 22.96 27.86 -42.99
C ALA A 159 22.91 27.12 -44.34
N LEU A 160 22.42 25.88 -44.37
CA LEU A 160 22.27 25.11 -45.61
C LEU A 160 21.26 25.75 -46.58
N SER A 161 20.14 26.28 -46.08
CA SER A 161 19.15 26.97 -46.93
C SER A 161 19.69 28.27 -47.51
N PHE A 162 20.46 29.03 -46.73
CA PHE A 162 21.13 30.24 -47.18
C PHE A 162 22.18 29.93 -48.25
N GLN A 163 23.02 28.91 -48.02
CA GLN A 163 23.99 28.46 -49.02
C GLN A 163 23.30 27.95 -50.29
N SER A 164 22.28 27.10 -50.17
CA SER A 164 21.51 26.61 -51.32
C SER A 164 20.86 27.74 -52.12
N SER A 165 20.33 28.78 -51.46
CA SER A 165 19.74 29.95 -52.11
C SER A 165 20.73 30.80 -52.90
N ARG A 166 22.04 30.67 -52.61
CA ARG A 166 23.14 31.31 -53.35
C ARG A 166 23.73 30.40 -54.42
N ASN A 167 23.91 29.12 -54.11
CA ASN A 167 24.47 28.15 -55.05
C ASN A 167 23.62 28.03 -56.33
N ALA A 168 22.29 28.12 -56.24
CA ALA A 168 21.40 28.03 -57.40
C ALA A 168 21.59 29.18 -58.42
N PRO A 169 21.52 30.48 -58.05
CA PRO A 169 21.82 31.57 -58.98
C PRO A 169 23.30 31.63 -59.38
N GLU A 170 24.24 31.27 -58.50
CA GLU A 170 25.66 31.17 -58.86
C GLU A 170 25.89 30.06 -59.92
N LEU A 171 25.24 28.89 -59.80
CA LEU A 171 25.29 27.83 -60.81
C LEU A 171 24.67 28.28 -62.14
N ALA A 172 23.46 28.85 -62.11
CA ALA A 172 22.78 29.33 -63.31
C ALA A 172 23.60 30.39 -64.07
N PHE A 173 24.27 31.29 -63.33
CA PHE A 173 25.21 32.25 -63.91
C PHE A 173 26.37 31.56 -64.63
N TRP A 174 27.00 30.54 -64.04
CA TRP A 174 28.09 29.81 -64.69
C TRP A 174 27.63 28.94 -65.87
N GLU A 175 26.46 28.31 -65.79
CA GLU A 175 25.91 27.49 -66.87
C GLU A 175 25.60 28.33 -68.11
N ASP A 176 25.01 29.52 -67.92
CA ASP A 176 24.76 30.51 -68.98
C ASP A 176 26.07 31.08 -69.54
N HIS A 177 26.95 31.59 -68.67
CA HIS A 177 28.17 32.31 -69.10
C HIS A 177 29.24 31.40 -69.74
N LEU A 178 29.30 30.12 -69.36
CA LEU A 178 30.19 29.13 -69.98
C LEU A 178 29.51 28.39 -71.15
N GLY A 179 28.17 28.45 -71.25
CA GLY A 179 27.39 27.58 -72.12
C GLY A 179 27.59 26.09 -71.80
N MET A 180 27.88 25.74 -70.54
CA MET A 180 28.27 24.39 -70.13
C MET A 180 27.60 24.01 -68.81
N ARG A 181 26.97 22.83 -68.79
CA ARG A 181 26.41 22.21 -67.57
C ARG A 181 27.04 20.84 -67.32
N ILE A 182 27.06 20.44 -66.05
CA ILE A 182 27.70 19.21 -65.58
C ILE A 182 26.66 18.39 -64.82
N GLU A 183 26.31 17.23 -65.37
CA GLU A 183 25.26 16.33 -64.88
C GLU A 183 25.88 15.00 -64.39
N GLY A 184 25.26 14.35 -63.40
CA GLY A 184 25.58 12.96 -63.09
C GLY A 184 24.98 12.02 -64.14
N ALA A 185 25.77 11.11 -64.72
CA ALA A 185 25.34 10.26 -65.84
C ALA A 185 24.44 9.07 -65.44
N GLY A 186 23.74 9.14 -64.30
CA GLY A 186 22.90 8.08 -63.75
C GLY A 186 23.65 6.88 -63.12
N VAL A 187 24.98 6.86 -63.22
CA VAL A 187 25.88 5.86 -62.60
C VAL A 187 26.86 6.58 -61.68
N THR A 188 27.20 5.99 -60.55
CA THR A 188 28.21 6.52 -59.61
C THR A 188 29.54 6.74 -60.34
N ASP A 189 30.23 7.84 -60.02
CA ASP A 189 31.53 8.22 -60.60
C ASP A 189 31.52 8.36 -62.14
N HIS A 190 30.37 8.62 -62.75
CA HIS A 190 30.25 8.94 -64.17
C HIS A 190 29.70 10.35 -64.36
N LEU A 191 30.49 11.22 -64.99
CA LEU A 191 30.19 12.63 -65.16
C LEU A 191 29.81 12.91 -66.62
N ARG A 192 28.63 13.47 -66.85
CA ARG A 192 28.18 13.93 -68.17
C ARG A 192 28.39 15.43 -68.27
N ILE A 193 29.24 15.85 -69.20
CA ILE A 193 29.44 17.26 -69.54
C ILE A 193 28.58 17.56 -70.76
N VAL A 194 27.80 18.65 -70.72
CA VAL A 194 26.97 19.11 -71.83
C VAL A 194 27.30 20.57 -72.15
N TYR A 195 27.68 20.81 -73.40
CA TYR A 195 27.83 22.13 -73.98
C TYR A 195 26.58 22.54 -74.78
N THR A 196 26.30 23.83 -74.73
CA THR A 196 25.34 24.59 -75.54
C THR A 196 26.10 25.75 -76.20
N HIS A 197 25.44 26.59 -77.01
CA HIS A 197 26.08 27.75 -77.63
C HIS A 197 27.39 27.40 -78.38
N ILE A 198 27.36 26.28 -79.12
CA ILE A 198 28.47 25.82 -79.99
C ILE A 198 28.23 26.19 -81.45
N VAL A 199 26.96 26.21 -81.88
CA VAL A 199 26.54 26.47 -83.26
C VAL A 199 25.80 27.79 -83.32
N ASP A 200 26.35 28.79 -84.01
CA ASP A 200 25.77 30.15 -84.04
C ASP A 200 24.36 30.20 -84.65
N SER A 201 23.98 29.20 -85.45
CA SER A 201 22.64 29.05 -86.03
C SER A 201 21.61 28.38 -85.11
N ASP A 202 22.03 27.65 -84.07
CA ASP A 202 21.15 26.98 -83.10
C ASP A 202 21.87 26.84 -81.75
N TRP A 203 21.64 27.83 -80.88
CA TRP A 203 22.26 27.90 -79.56
C TRP A 203 21.74 26.81 -78.59
N SER A 204 20.58 26.23 -78.88
CA SER A 204 19.95 25.18 -78.07
C SER A 204 20.54 23.78 -78.30
N LYS A 205 21.30 23.62 -79.39
CA LYS A 205 21.87 22.32 -79.78
C LYS A 205 22.92 21.83 -78.78
N GLU A 206 22.64 20.69 -78.17
CA GLU A 206 23.48 20.08 -77.14
C GLU A 206 24.59 19.20 -77.72
N PHE A 207 25.81 19.38 -77.21
CA PHE A 207 26.99 18.55 -77.47
C PHE A 207 27.43 17.99 -76.13
N SER A 208 27.45 16.67 -75.96
CA SER A 208 27.70 16.05 -74.64
C SER A 208 28.60 14.84 -74.70
N PHE A 209 29.35 14.61 -73.62
CA PHE A 209 30.16 13.42 -73.46
C PHE A 209 30.22 12.98 -71.99
N ILE A 210 30.56 11.72 -71.75
CA ILE A 210 30.56 11.09 -70.43
C ILE A 210 31.99 10.64 -70.09
N ILE A 211 32.52 11.13 -68.97
CA ILE A 211 33.80 10.72 -68.38
C ILE A 211 33.54 9.67 -67.31
N ASN A 212 34.28 8.56 -67.37
CA ASN A 212 34.44 7.58 -66.32
C ASN A 212 35.47 8.10 -65.28
N MET A 213 35.11 8.10 -64.00
CA MET A 213 35.99 8.45 -62.88
C MET A 213 36.11 7.31 -61.85
N VAL A 214 35.60 6.10 -62.15
CA VAL A 214 35.71 4.91 -61.28
C VAL A 214 37.16 4.46 -61.13
N THR A 215 37.93 4.55 -62.21
CA THR A 215 39.35 4.22 -62.28
C THR A 215 40.23 5.46 -62.07
N ARG A 216 41.49 5.24 -61.68
CA ARG A 216 42.49 6.32 -61.55
C ARG A 216 42.77 7.07 -62.85
N ASP A 217 42.57 6.36 -63.96
CA ASP A 217 42.70 6.85 -65.32
C ASP A 217 41.28 7.08 -65.87
N TYR A 218 41.07 8.27 -66.42
CA TYR A 218 39.84 8.74 -67.01
C TYR A 218 39.62 8.10 -68.39
N GLU A 219 38.36 7.80 -68.70
CA GLU A 219 37.95 7.27 -70.01
C GLU A 219 36.70 8.02 -70.50
N VAL A 220 36.58 8.25 -71.81
CA VAL A 220 35.35 8.82 -72.41
C VAL A 220 34.48 7.69 -72.94
N ILE A 221 33.42 7.34 -72.20
CA ILE A 221 32.54 6.20 -72.51
C ILE A 221 31.61 6.52 -73.69
N GLN A 222 31.09 7.74 -73.76
CA GLN A 222 30.15 8.16 -74.78
C GLN A 222 30.40 9.61 -75.16
N CYS A 223 30.31 9.90 -76.46
CA CYS A 223 30.38 11.25 -77.01
C CYS A 223 29.25 11.42 -78.05
N ARG A 224 28.53 12.54 -77.98
CA ARG A 224 27.40 12.91 -78.86
C ARG A 224 27.54 14.38 -79.25
N PRO A 225 27.71 14.73 -80.53
CA PRO A 225 27.87 13.84 -81.69
C PRO A 225 29.15 12.99 -81.61
N LYS A 226 29.25 11.95 -82.44
CA LYS A 226 30.46 11.11 -82.53
C LYS A 226 31.60 11.93 -83.16
N LEU A 227 32.61 12.26 -82.34
CA LEU A 227 33.89 12.83 -82.76
C LEU A 227 34.86 11.73 -83.24
N ASP A 228 35.99 12.13 -83.81
CA ASP A 228 37.09 11.21 -84.11
C ASP A 228 37.71 10.64 -82.83
N SER A 229 37.66 9.32 -82.69
CA SER A 229 38.21 8.58 -81.56
C SER A 229 39.72 8.79 -81.38
N ALA A 230 40.48 9.04 -82.45
CA ALA A 230 41.92 9.27 -82.36
C ALA A 230 42.25 10.61 -81.69
N LEU A 231 41.51 11.67 -82.06
CA LEU A 231 41.64 12.99 -81.43
C LEU A 231 41.16 12.97 -79.97
N VAL A 232 40.02 12.35 -79.69
CA VAL A 232 39.52 12.21 -78.30
C VAL A 232 40.50 11.40 -77.44
N GLY A 233 41.02 10.28 -77.95
CA GLY A 233 42.00 9.44 -77.25
C GLY A 233 43.25 10.23 -76.85
N LYS A 234 43.87 10.95 -77.78
CA LYS A 234 45.04 11.82 -77.52
C LYS A 234 44.81 12.81 -76.37
N TRP A 235 43.60 13.38 -76.28
CA TRP A 235 43.27 14.32 -75.20
C TRP A 235 42.95 13.64 -73.87
N VAL A 236 42.41 12.42 -73.90
CA VAL A 236 42.24 11.56 -72.71
C VAL A 236 43.59 11.10 -72.16
N ASP A 237 44.53 10.69 -73.02
CA ASP A 237 45.90 10.33 -72.61
C ASP A 237 46.59 11.51 -71.91
N ARG A 238 46.52 12.69 -72.51
CA ARG A 238 47.04 13.93 -71.91
C ARG A 238 46.33 14.30 -70.61
N LEU A 239 45.04 14.03 -70.46
CA LEU A 239 44.30 14.22 -69.21
C LEU A 239 44.80 13.25 -68.12
N ASN A 240 45.11 11.99 -68.46
CA ASN A 240 45.62 10.99 -67.53
C ASN A 240 47.05 11.30 -67.05
N GLU A 241 47.88 11.84 -67.94
CA GLU A 241 49.22 12.36 -67.61
C GLU A 241 49.17 13.61 -66.72
N THR A 242 48.45 14.65 -67.15
CA THR A 242 48.49 15.99 -66.53
C THR A 242 47.51 16.21 -65.39
N ARG A 243 46.39 15.46 -65.38
CA ARG A 243 45.19 15.68 -64.55
C ARG A 243 44.57 17.07 -64.68
N ASP A 244 44.87 17.82 -65.75
CA ASP A 244 44.25 19.12 -66.03
C ASP A 244 42.91 18.96 -66.78
N LEU A 245 41.85 18.78 -65.99
CA LEU A 245 40.48 18.75 -66.51
C LEU A 245 40.09 20.07 -67.19
N THR A 246 40.66 21.21 -66.79
CA THR A 246 40.27 22.53 -67.34
C THR A 246 40.80 22.73 -68.76
N CYS A 247 42.01 22.24 -69.05
CA CYS A 247 42.54 22.18 -70.41
C CYS A 247 41.71 21.22 -71.26
N PHE A 248 41.47 20.00 -70.76
CA PHE A 248 40.72 18.98 -71.49
C PHE A 248 39.30 19.44 -71.87
N LEU A 249 38.58 20.12 -70.97
CA LEU A 249 37.25 20.67 -71.27
C LEU A 249 37.28 21.70 -72.41
N LYS A 250 38.26 22.61 -72.44
CA LYS A 250 38.42 23.61 -73.51
C LYS A 250 38.66 22.95 -74.87
N GLU A 251 39.52 21.94 -74.91
CA GLU A 251 39.88 21.22 -76.14
C GLU A 251 38.72 20.36 -76.65
N MET A 252 37.97 19.72 -75.76
CA MET A 252 36.72 19.02 -76.12
C MET A 252 35.67 20.00 -76.69
N ARG A 253 35.56 21.22 -76.15
CA ARG A 253 34.67 22.27 -76.71
C ARG A 253 35.13 22.69 -78.11
N GLN A 254 36.45 22.83 -78.32
CA GLN A 254 37.03 23.17 -79.61
C GLN A 254 36.77 22.08 -80.66
N LEU A 255 36.95 20.80 -80.32
CA LEU A 255 36.60 19.68 -81.22
C LEU A 255 35.12 19.67 -81.62
N PHE A 256 34.20 19.97 -80.70
CA PHE A 256 32.78 20.11 -81.03
C PHE A 256 32.50 21.29 -81.96
N LYS A 257 33.21 22.42 -81.80
CA LYS A 257 33.11 23.57 -82.70
C LYS A 257 33.60 23.24 -84.11
N GLU A 258 34.77 22.61 -84.24
CA GLU A 258 35.33 22.16 -85.52
C GLU A 258 34.42 21.14 -86.21
N TYR A 259 33.87 20.19 -85.46
CA TYR A 259 32.86 19.24 -85.95
C TYR A 259 31.58 19.93 -86.46
N SER A 260 31.16 21.01 -85.81
CA SER A 260 29.98 21.77 -86.26
C SER A 260 30.25 22.64 -87.49
N SER A 261 31.47 23.18 -87.62
CA SER A 261 31.88 23.99 -88.77
C SER A 261 32.08 23.14 -90.03
N SER A 262 32.76 22.00 -89.90
CA SER A 262 33.01 21.04 -90.99
C SER A 262 31.77 20.30 -91.50
N ARG A 263 30.60 20.54 -90.90
CA ARG A 263 29.31 19.93 -91.25
C ARG A 263 28.20 20.98 -91.43
N GLY A 264 28.59 22.25 -91.52
CA GLY A 264 27.72 23.41 -91.78
C GLY A 264 27.92 24.03 -93.17
N GLU A 265 28.85 23.50 -93.96
CA GLU A 265 28.90 23.60 -95.43
C GLU A 265 28.22 22.38 -96.07
#